data_AF-A0AB34J5F9-F1
#
_entry.id   AF-A0AB34J5F9-F1
#
_cell.length_a   1.000
_cell.length_b   1.000
_cell.length_c   1.000
_cell.angle_alpha   90.00
_cell.angle_beta   90.00
_cell.angle_gamma   90.00
#
_symmetry.space_group_name_H-M   'P 1'
#
loop_
_entity.id
_entity.type
_entity.pdbx_description
1 polymer ?
#
loop_
_entity_poly.entity_id
_entity_poly.type
_entity_poly.pdbx_seq_one_letter_code
_entity_poly.pdbx_strand_id
1 'polypeptide(L)'
;MRDLFSYLSTLMLAKLLLVLGLAACHAFVLPAAPVGHCSVARTSSSVEPIMTSADKKAKAKVRKVKSSRAASKRFKATSTGKLLRHYAGKAHLLRKKRPQKLASLRRTGQVSDAELDTYQALMLVKPKK
;
A
#
# COMPACT_ATOMS: atom_id res chain seq x y z
N MET A 1 -14.92 26.48 -51.33
CA MET A 1 -13.47 26.57 -51.60
C MET A 1 -12.60 26.74 -50.34
N ARG A 2 -13.16 26.94 -49.14
CA ARG A 2 -12.37 27.16 -47.89
C ARG A 2 -12.15 25.88 -47.05
N ASP A 3 -12.83 24.79 -47.40
CA ASP A 3 -12.80 23.56 -46.59
C ASP A 3 -11.69 22.60 -47.01
N LEU A 4 -11.22 22.64 -48.26
CA LEU A 4 -10.12 21.78 -48.73
C LEU A 4 -8.77 22.15 -48.10
N PHE A 5 -8.51 23.44 -47.85
CA PHE A 5 -7.24 23.91 -47.30
C PHE A 5 -7.12 23.59 -45.80
N SER A 6 -8.24 23.62 -45.07
CA SER A 6 -8.29 23.28 -43.64
C SER A 6 -8.13 21.78 -43.40
N TYR A 7 -8.72 20.95 -44.27
CA TYR A 7 -8.53 19.50 -44.25
C TYR A 7 -7.08 19.11 -44.57
N LEU A 8 -6.45 19.75 -45.55
CA LEU A 8 -5.06 19.45 -45.91
C LEU A 8 -4.07 19.84 -44.79
N SER A 9 -4.33 20.94 -44.08
CA SER A 9 -3.55 21.40 -42.91
C SER A 9 -3.69 20.46 -41.71
N THR A 10 -4.91 20.09 -41.33
CA THR A 10 -5.16 19.17 -40.21
C THR A 10 -4.65 17.76 -40.47
N LEU A 11 -4.70 17.28 -41.73
CA LEU A 11 -4.17 15.98 -42.13
C LEU A 11 -2.63 15.94 -42.12
N MET A 12 -1.96 17.05 -42.43
CA MET A 12 -0.50 17.19 -42.32
C MET A 12 -0.05 17.26 -40.85
N LEU A 13 -0.78 17.98 -40.00
CA LEU A 13 -0.47 18.14 -38.58
C LEU A 13 -0.73 16.85 -37.78
N ALA A 14 -1.77 16.08 -38.15
CA ALA A 14 -2.02 14.76 -37.57
C ALA A 14 -0.96 13.72 -37.97
N LYS A 15 -0.44 13.77 -39.21
CA LYS A 15 0.67 12.92 -39.66
C LYS A 15 1.99 13.27 -38.96
N LEU A 16 2.24 14.55 -38.70
CA LEU A 16 3.42 15.01 -37.95
C LEU A 16 3.41 14.49 -36.49
N LEU A 17 2.25 14.50 -35.82
CA LEU A 17 2.09 13.97 -34.47
C LEU A 17 2.20 12.44 -34.40
N LEU A 18 1.74 11.72 -35.44
CA LEU A 18 1.89 10.26 -35.54
C LEU A 18 3.36 9.83 -35.70
N VAL A 19 4.15 10.57 -36.50
CA VAL A 19 5.58 10.30 -36.72
C VAL A 19 6.42 10.59 -35.47
N LEU A 20 6.07 11.64 -34.70
CA LEU A 20 6.73 11.95 -33.43
C LEU A 20 6.42 10.92 -32.32
N GLY A 21 5.25 10.26 -32.36
CA GLY A 21 4.88 9.21 -31.39
C GLY A 21 5.63 7.89 -31.57
N LEU A 22 6.08 7.57 -32.80
CA LEU A 22 6.81 6.34 -33.11
C LEU A 22 8.31 6.41 -32.75
N ALA A 23 8.89 7.61 -32.59
CA ALA A 23 10.29 7.80 -32.21
C ALA A 23 10.57 7.67 -30.70
N ALA A 24 9.53 7.64 -29.84
CA ALA A 24 9.67 7.52 -28.39
C ALA A 24 9.65 6.07 -27.87
N CYS A 25 9.50 5.08 -28.76
CA CYS A 25 9.43 3.67 -28.40
C CYS A 25 10.69 2.90 -28.81
N HIS A 26 11.88 3.45 -28.56
CA HIS A 26 13.10 2.64 -28.60
C HIS A 26 13.42 2.08 -27.21
N ALA A 27 12.97 0.83 -27.02
CA ALA A 27 13.66 -0.24 -26.32
C ALA A 27 14.31 0.09 -24.95
N PHE A 28 13.53 -0.03 -23.87
CA PHE A 28 14.07 -0.45 -22.58
C PHE A 28 13.77 -1.95 -22.39
N VAL A 29 14.57 -2.77 -23.08
CA VAL A 29 14.68 -4.20 -22.84
C VAL A 29 15.47 -4.37 -21.54
N LEU A 30 14.80 -4.85 -20.48
CA LEU A 30 15.48 -5.31 -19.26
C LEU A 30 16.25 -6.60 -19.57
N PRO A 31 17.57 -6.66 -19.34
CA PRO A 31 18.28 -7.93 -19.30
C PRO A 31 17.88 -8.69 -18.03
N ALA A 32 17.42 -9.93 -18.20
CA ALA A 32 17.21 -10.87 -17.10
C ALA A 32 18.54 -11.15 -16.40
N ALA A 33 18.65 -10.75 -15.13
CA ALA A 33 19.79 -11.08 -14.29
C ALA A 33 19.85 -12.61 -14.06
N PRO A 34 21.01 -13.26 -14.17
CA PRO A 34 21.15 -14.68 -13.89
C PRO A 34 20.86 -14.96 -12.42
N VAL A 35 19.98 -15.93 -12.18
CA VAL A 35 19.76 -16.57 -10.88
C VAL A 35 21.05 -17.26 -10.43
N GLY A 36 21.91 -16.48 -9.77
CA GLY A 36 22.99 -17.00 -8.96
C GLY A 36 22.40 -17.75 -7.78
N HIS A 37 22.37 -19.06 -7.87
CA HIS A 37 22.20 -19.93 -6.71
C HIS A 37 23.35 -19.66 -5.74
N CYS A 38 23.04 -19.02 -4.60
CA CYS A 38 23.94 -19.02 -3.45
C CYS A 38 24.12 -20.47 -2.98
N SER A 39 25.26 -21.07 -3.32
CA SER A 39 25.75 -22.24 -2.58
C SER A 39 26.12 -21.77 -1.18
N VAL A 40 25.22 -22.01 -0.22
CA VAL A 40 25.54 -21.86 1.19
C VAL A 40 26.54 -22.96 1.54
N ALA A 41 27.83 -22.63 1.50
CA ALA A 41 28.86 -23.42 2.18
C ALA A 41 28.55 -23.36 3.68
N ARG A 42 28.03 -24.47 4.20
CA ARG A 42 27.71 -24.63 5.62
C ARG A 42 29.01 -24.95 6.36
N THR A 43 29.80 -23.92 6.70
CA THR A 43 30.86 -24.07 7.70
C THR A 43 30.19 -24.10 9.08
N SER A 44 29.87 -25.30 9.55
CA SER A 44 29.40 -25.56 10.91
C SER A 44 30.56 -25.41 11.90
N SER A 45 30.87 -24.18 12.29
CA SER A 45 31.72 -23.89 13.43
C SER A 45 31.43 -22.50 13.97
N SER A 46 30.33 -22.33 14.70
CA SER A 46 30.18 -21.19 15.59
C SER A 46 29.38 -21.60 16.80
N VAL A 47 30.01 -21.51 17.96
CA VAL A 47 29.40 -21.54 19.29
C VAL A 47 28.15 -20.67 19.27
N GLU A 48 26.98 -21.29 19.37
CA GLU A 48 25.69 -20.60 19.48
C GLU A 48 25.71 -19.75 20.75
N PRO A 49 25.65 -18.39 20.68
CA PRO A 49 25.52 -17.59 21.87
C PRO A 49 24.12 -17.83 22.43
N ILE A 50 24.04 -18.60 23.51
CA ILE A 50 22.80 -18.79 24.27
C ILE A 50 22.43 -17.42 24.85
N MET A 51 21.63 -16.64 24.14
CA MET A 51 21.19 -15.32 24.60
C MET A 51 20.49 -15.47 25.94
N THR A 52 21.14 -15.00 27.00
CA THR A 52 20.54 -14.96 28.34
C THR A 52 19.34 -14.01 28.34
N SER A 53 18.40 -14.19 29.26
CA SER A 53 17.19 -13.36 29.35
C SER A 53 17.51 -11.87 29.60
N ALA A 54 18.66 -11.58 30.22
CA ALA A 54 19.17 -10.23 30.45
C ALA A 54 19.52 -9.51 29.14
N ASP A 55 20.20 -10.19 28.21
CA ASP A 55 20.58 -9.62 26.91
C ASP A 55 19.37 -9.34 26.01
N LYS A 56 18.33 -10.18 26.11
CA LYS A 56 17.04 -9.97 25.42
C LYS A 56 16.33 -8.72 25.95
N LYS A 57 16.34 -8.48 27.27
CA LYS A 57 15.79 -7.27 27.89
C LYS A 57 16.56 -6.00 27.49
N ALA A 58 17.89 -6.05 27.48
CA ALA A 58 18.73 -4.93 27.05
C ALA A 58 18.48 -4.57 25.57
N LYS A 59 18.39 -5.59 24.69
CA LYS A 59 18.06 -5.41 23.26
C LYS A 59 16.64 -4.87 23.05
N ALA A 60 15.67 -5.29 23.85
CA ALA A 60 14.30 -4.78 23.80
C ALA A 60 14.24 -3.30 24.23
N LYS A 61 15.00 -2.90 25.25
CA LYS A 61 15.06 -1.50 25.72
C LYS A 61 15.60 -0.54 24.66
N VAL A 62 16.57 -0.99 23.86
CA VAL A 62 17.18 -0.18 22.78
C VAL A 62 16.28 -0.11 21.53
N ARG A 63 15.42 -1.11 21.30
CA ARG A 63 14.57 -1.14 20.10
C ARG A 63 13.42 -0.13 20.21
N LYS A 64 13.41 0.85 19.30
CA LYS A 64 12.24 1.72 19.06
C LYS A 64 11.00 0.89 18.75
N VAL A 65 9.87 1.25 19.36
CA VAL A 65 8.57 0.60 19.12
C VAL A 65 8.17 0.78 17.66
N LYS A 66 7.74 -0.31 17.02
CA LYS A 66 7.27 -0.31 15.63
C LYS A 66 5.75 -0.37 15.62
N SER A 67 5.13 0.36 14.70
CA SER A 67 3.70 0.27 14.48
C SER A 67 3.31 -1.07 13.88
N SER A 68 2.15 -1.60 14.27
CA SER A 68 1.58 -2.80 13.66
C SER A 68 1.11 -2.52 12.24
N ARG A 69 1.77 -3.12 11.25
CA ARG A 69 1.42 -2.94 9.83
C ARG A 69 0.03 -3.48 9.50
N ALA A 70 -0.48 -4.43 10.27
CA ALA A 70 -1.84 -4.93 10.12
C ALA A 70 -2.87 -3.84 10.47
N ALA A 71 -2.69 -3.15 11.61
CA ALA A 71 -3.55 -2.05 12.02
C ALA A 71 -3.49 -0.88 11.05
N SER A 72 -2.30 -0.47 10.64
CA SER A 72 -2.11 0.63 9.68
C SER A 72 -2.72 0.38 8.29
N LYS A 73 -2.90 -0.88 7.89
CA LYS A 73 -3.60 -1.23 6.63
C LYS A 73 -5.13 -1.12 6.76
N ARG A 74 -5.67 -1.23 7.98
CA ARG A 74 -7.12 -1.30 8.23
C ARG A 74 -7.72 0.04 8.61
N PHE A 75 -6.99 0.84 9.39
CA PHE A 75 -7.49 2.10 9.95
C PHE A 75 -6.75 3.30 9.38
N LYS A 76 -7.48 4.41 9.23
CA LYS A 76 -6.91 5.71 8.88
C LYS A 76 -7.02 6.67 10.05
N ALA A 77 -5.90 7.27 10.45
CA ALA A 77 -5.88 8.30 11.48
C ALA A 77 -6.37 9.64 10.92
N THR A 78 -7.18 10.34 11.70
CA THR A 78 -7.56 11.74 11.46
C THR A 78 -6.61 12.69 12.19
N SER A 79 -6.63 13.98 11.88
CA SER A 79 -5.81 15.00 12.56
C SER A 79 -6.10 15.11 14.07
N THR A 80 -7.31 14.76 14.50
CA THR A 80 -7.72 14.71 15.91
C THR A 80 -7.22 13.45 16.63
N GLY A 81 -6.79 12.43 15.89
CA GLY A 81 -6.39 11.12 16.44
C GLY A 81 -7.53 10.09 16.53
N LYS A 82 -8.74 10.42 16.04
CA LYS A 82 -9.81 9.43 15.84
C LYS A 82 -9.48 8.52 14.66
N LEU A 83 -9.92 7.26 14.73
CA LEU A 83 -9.66 6.25 13.70
C LEU A 83 -10.89 6.01 12.83
N LEU A 84 -10.70 6.07 11.51
CA LEU A 84 -11.70 5.71 10.52
C LEU A 84 -11.55 4.25 10.10
N ARG A 85 -12.70 3.56 9.94
CA ARG A 85 -12.80 2.18 9.46
C ARG A 85 -13.83 2.03 8.36
N HIS A 86 -13.68 0.98 7.56
CA HIS A 86 -14.74 0.49 6.67
C HIS A 86 -15.53 -0.63 7.35
N TYR A 87 -16.85 -0.68 7.14
CA TYR A 87 -17.68 -1.74 7.69
C TYR A 87 -17.45 -3.08 6.96
N ALA A 88 -17.43 -4.17 7.74
CA ALA A 88 -17.24 -5.52 7.22
C ALA A 88 -18.52 -6.07 6.57
N GLY A 89 -18.37 -7.04 5.67
CA GLY A 89 -19.51 -7.78 5.09
C GLY A 89 -20.02 -7.26 3.75
N LYS A 90 -19.31 -6.38 3.04
CA LYS A 90 -19.65 -5.94 1.67
C LYS A 90 -18.83 -6.63 0.56
N ALA A 91 -18.10 -7.69 0.88
CA ALA A 91 -17.27 -8.41 -0.10
C ALA A 91 -18.02 -9.54 -0.83
N HIS A 92 -18.79 -10.37 -0.11
CA HIS A 92 -19.45 -11.57 -0.66
C HIS A 92 -20.93 -11.65 -0.23
N LEU A 93 -21.75 -12.42 -0.98
CA LEU A 93 -23.20 -12.58 -0.80
C LEU A 93 -23.99 -11.25 -0.87
N LEU A 94 -23.71 -10.42 -1.87
CA LEU A 94 -24.36 -9.11 -2.01
C LEU A 94 -25.82 -9.23 -2.47
N ARG A 95 -26.12 -10.18 -3.35
CA ARG A 95 -27.48 -10.39 -3.90
C ARG A 95 -28.53 -10.71 -2.82
N LYS A 96 -28.13 -11.40 -1.74
CA LYS A 96 -29.02 -11.79 -0.65
C LYS A 96 -29.26 -10.66 0.37
N LYS A 97 -28.52 -9.56 0.28
CA LYS A 97 -28.60 -8.44 1.23
C LYS A 97 -29.54 -7.37 0.69
N ARG A 98 -30.43 -6.86 1.54
CA ARG A 98 -31.33 -5.75 1.19
C ARG A 98 -30.52 -4.50 0.79
N PRO A 99 -30.98 -3.69 -0.18
CA PRO A 99 -30.27 -2.48 -0.62
C PRO A 99 -29.93 -1.50 0.51
N GLN A 100 -30.83 -1.32 1.47
CA GLN A 100 -30.64 -0.47 2.65
C GLN A 100 -29.42 -0.92 3.50
N LYS A 101 -29.23 -2.24 3.67
CA LYS A 101 -28.07 -2.79 4.40
C LYS A 101 -26.77 -2.54 3.64
N LEU A 102 -26.79 -2.70 2.31
CA LEU A 102 -25.63 -2.42 1.47
C LEU A 102 -25.23 -0.94 1.49
N ALA A 103 -26.21 -0.03 1.58
CA ALA A 103 -25.97 1.40 1.72
C ALA A 103 -25.30 1.76 3.05
N SER A 104 -25.73 1.14 4.16
CA SER A 104 -25.08 1.29 5.47
C SER A 104 -23.63 0.79 5.46
N LEU A 105 -23.39 -0.41 4.89
CA LEU A 105 -22.06 -1.02 4.80
C LEU A 105 -21.09 -0.28 3.89
N ARG A 106 -21.58 0.60 3.00
CA ARG A 106 -20.74 1.43 2.09
C ARG A 106 -20.06 2.58 2.83
N ARG A 107 -20.65 3.07 3.93
CA ARG A 107 -20.18 4.27 4.62
C ARG A 107 -18.87 3.99 5.36
N THR A 108 -18.07 5.02 5.58
CA THR A 108 -16.96 5.00 6.53
C THR A 108 -17.48 5.34 7.91
N GLY A 109 -17.04 4.59 8.92
CA GLY A 109 -17.41 4.80 10.32
C GLY A 109 -16.20 5.12 11.18
N GLN A 110 -16.44 5.63 12.38
CA GLN A 110 -15.42 5.74 13.41
C GLN A 110 -15.31 4.42 14.18
N VAL A 111 -14.13 4.15 14.73
CA VAL A 111 -13.92 3.04 15.69
C VAL A 111 -14.70 3.35 16.98
N SER A 112 -15.22 2.31 17.64
CA SER A 112 -15.90 2.44 18.94
C SER A 112 -14.91 2.84 20.03
N ASP A 113 -15.37 3.58 21.02
CA ASP A 113 -14.50 4.13 22.07
C ASP A 113 -13.76 3.03 22.86
N ALA A 114 -14.40 1.87 23.06
CA ALA A 114 -13.80 0.73 23.75
C ALA A 114 -12.57 0.13 23.05
N GLU A 115 -12.53 0.16 21.70
CA GLU A 115 -11.43 -0.42 20.92
C GLU A 115 -10.37 0.63 20.53
N LEU A 116 -10.73 1.91 20.67
CA LEU A 116 -9.95 3.03 20.14
C LEU A 116 -8.55 3.09 20.74
N ASP A 117 -8.42 2.95 22.05
CA ASP A 117 -7.14 3.02 22.78
C ASP A 117 -6.16 1.93 22.31
N THR A 118 -6.65 0.69 22.21
CA THR A 118 -5.86 -0.45 21.74
C THR A 118 -5.27 -0.20 20.34
N TYR A 119 -6.08 0.27 19.40
CA TYR A 119 -5.61 0.51 18.02
C TYR A 119 -4.74 1.75 17.89
N GLN A 120 -4.99 2.79 18.69
CA GLN A 120 -4.12 3.97 18.77
C GLN A 120 -2.72 3.59 19.25
N ALA A 121 -2.62 2.75 20.29
CA ALA A 121 -1.34 2.23 20.79
C ALA A 121 -0.59 1.43 19.71
N LEU A 122 -1.29 0.55 18.98
CA LEU A 122 -0.70 -0.25 17.90
C LEU A 122 -0.21 0.59 16.71
N MET A 123 -0.86 1.72 16.44
CA MET A 123 -0.49 2.63 15.35
C MET A 123 0.44 3.77 15.80
N LEU A 124 0.74 3.87 17.11
CA LEU A 124 1.51 4.96 17.71
C LEU A 124 0.88 6.35 17.50
N VAL A 125 -0.45 6.41 17.46
CA VAL A 125 -1.22 7.64 17.28
C VAL A 125 -1.61 8.19 18.64
N LYS A 126 -1.29 9.46 18.93
CA LYS A 126 -1.72 10.13 20.16
C LYS A 126 -2.99 10.95 19.87
N PRO A 127 -4.04 10.85 20.69
CA PRO A 127 -5.22 11.70 20.56
C PRO A 127 -4.85 13.15 20.86
N LYS A 128 -5.42 14.09 20.10
CA LYS A 128 -5.27 15.53 20.34
C LYS A 128 -6.41 15.97 21.27
N LYS A 129 -6.06 16.50 22.45
CA LYS A 129 -7.01 17.16 23.35
C LYS A 129 -7.44 18.50 22.77
#